data_AF-B1T071-F1
#
_entry.id   AF-B1T071-F1
#
_cell.length_a   1.000
_cell.length_b   1.000
_cell.length_c   1.000
_cell.angle_alpha   90.00
_cell.angle_beta   90.00
_cell.angle_gamma   90.00
#
_symmetry.space_group_name_H-M   'P 1'
#
loop_
_entity.id
_entity.type
_entity.pdbx_description
1 polymer ?
#
loop_
_entity_poly.entity_id
_entity_poly.type
_entity_poly.pdbx_seq_one_letter_code
_entity_poly.pdbx_strand_id
1 'polypeptide(L)'
;MLDVVLRGALRFEESGDEVAAYRERIVSANAYLGAAPIVEALAAGADVVLTGRVADPSLFAAPLIHAFGWRMDDWDTLGAATVVGHLLECAGQVTGGYFADPGYKDVPDLARLGFPIGEVAADGSVVITKVPHAGGRVSAATCKEQLLYEIHDPARYLQPDVVADFTRVAVAEEAPDRVRVTGGRGTARPETLKVSVAYVDGHIGEGQISYGGPGALARARLALDIVRERLALTGVAATELRFDLIGVDALYGDATPAVRGEPAEVRVRVAGRAASAAEAARIGNEVETLYTNGPAGGGGAFKSTREVIAVQSVLLPRAAVTPSFSFVEA
;
A
#
# COMPACT_ATOMS: atom_id res chain seq x y z
N MET A 1 1.44 23.44 1.37
CA MET A 1 2.53 22.50 1.03
C MET A 1 2.86 22.50 -0.45
N LEU A 2 1.87 22.34 -1.34
CA LEU A 2 2.06 22.35 -2.79
C LEU A 2 2.91 23.53 -3.31
N ASP A 3 2.63 24.75 -2.86
CA ASP A 3 3.42 25.93 -3.27
C ASP A 3 4.92 25.83 -2.96
N VAL A 4 5.27 25.22 -1.83
CA VAL A 4 6.69 25.03 -1.43
C VAL A 4 7.36 24.06 -2.40
N VAL A 5 6.68 22.95 -2.73
CA VAL A 5 7.19 21.96 -3.70
C VAL A 5 7.31 22.59 -5.08
N LEU A 6 6.31 23.35 -5.53
CA LEU A 6 6.32 24.00 -6.83
C LEU A 6 7.37 25.12 -6.93
N ARG A 7 7.74 25.80 -5.86
CA ARG A 7 8.77 26.87 -5.90
C ARG A 7 10.18 26.35 -5.67
N GLY A 8 10.32 25.19 -5.03
CA GLY A 8 11.61 24.61 -4.69
C GLY A 8 12.37 24.03 -5.89
N ALA A 9 13.69 24.12 -5.85
CA ALA A 9 14.58 23.36 -6.73
C ALA A 9 14.76 21.95 -6.15
N LEU A 10 13.75 21.09 -6.35
CA LEU A 10 13.69 19.73 -5.80
C LEU A 10 13.84 18.69 -6.89
N ARG A 11 14.29 17.50 -6.49
CA ARG A 11 14.33 16.29 -7.32
C ARG A 11 13.52 15.19 -6.64
N PHE A 12 12.87 14.35 -7.44
CA PHE A 12 12.19 13.18 -6.91
C PHE A 12 13.20 12.13 -6.43
N GLU A 13 12.91 11.48 -5.31
CA GLU A 13 13.78 10.45 -4.72
C GLU A 13 13.83 9.20 -5.60
N GLU A 14 12.72 8.84 -6.25
CA GLU A 14 12.60 7.61 -7.04
C GLU A 14 13.21 7.72 -8.44
N SER A 15 12.90 8.78 -9.19
CA SER A 15 13.40 8.97 -10.57
C SER A 15 14.68 9.80 -10.66
N GLY A 16 14.94 10.67 -9.67
CA GLY A 16 15.98 11.70 -9.76
C GLY A 16 15.61 12.89 -10.65
N ASP A 17 14.43 12.89 -11.25
CA ASP A 17 13.96 13.96 -12.13
C ASP A 17 13.73 15.26 -11.37
N GLU A 18 13.87 16.40 -12.06
CA GLU A 18 13.51 17.69 -11.51
C GLU A 18 11.99 17.83 -11.39
N VAL A 19 11.51 18.19 -10.20
CA VAL A 19 10.07 18.42 -9.95
C VAL A 19 9.50 19.47 -10.90
N ALA A 20 10.31 20.45 -11.31
CA ALA A 20 9.92 21.49 -12.26
C ALA A 20 9.44 20.93 -13.62
N ALA A 21 9.96 19.79 -14.07
CA ALA A 21 9.54 19.13 -15.32
C ALA A 21 8.11 18.54 -15.26
N TYR A 22 7.54 18.47 -14.04
CA TYR A 22 6.21 17.93 -13.79
C TYR A 22 5.21 19.00 -13.35
N ARG A 23 5.64 20.27 -13.23
CA ARG A 23 4.87 21.38 -12.63
C ARG A 23 3.40 21.44 -13.05
N GLU A 24 3.13 21.37 -14.34
CA GLU A 24 1.77 21.50 -14.90
C GLU A 24 0.88 20.27 -14.65
N ARG A 25 1.49 19.13 -14.30
CA ARG A 25 0.82 17.85 -14.06
C ARG A 25 0.64 17.55 -12.57
N ILE A 26 1.32 18.27 -11.68
CA ILE A 26 1.23 18.04 -10.22
C ILE A 26 -0.16 18.43 -9.72
N VAL A 27 -0.82 17.49 -9.05
CA VAL A 27 -2.18 17.66 -8.49
C VAL A 27 -2.17 17.89 -6.98
N SER A 28 -1.21 17.30 -6.26
CA SER A 28 -1.10 17.51 -4.81
C SER A 28 0.30 17.24 -4.29
N ALA A 29 0.59 17.76 -3.09
CA ALA A 29 1.79 17.46 -2.34
C ALA A 29 1.45 17.35 -0.85
N ASN A 30 1.64 16.17 -0.26
CA ASN A 30 1.22 15.85 1.10
C ASN A 30 2.42 15.40 1.93
N ALA A 31 2.78 16.18 2.94
CA ALA A 31 3.83 15.82 3.88
C ALA A 31 3.37 14.67 4.78
N TYR A 32 4.25 13.71 5.02
CA TYR A 32 4.03 12.60 5.92
C TYR A 32 4.32 13.05 7.35
N LEU A 33 3.28 13.53 8.05
CA LEU A 33 3.38 14.11 9.38
C LEU A 33 3.52 13.04 10.47
N GLY A 34 4.07 13.45 11.62
CA GLY A 34 4.15 12.60 12.81
C GLY A 34 3.04 12.86 13.82
N ALA A 35 3.22 12.34 15.03
CA ALA A 35 2.28 12.36 16.15
C ALA A 35 2.07 13.76 16.76
N ALA A 36 3.04 14.65 16.68
CA ALA A 36 3.02 15.96 17.36
C ALA A 36 1.70 16.75 17.19
N PRO A 37 1.21 17.06 15.97
CA PRO A 37 -0.04 17.80 15.81
C PRO A 37 -1.28 17.04 16.31
N ILE A 38 -1.25 15.70 16.37
CA ILE A 38 -2.34 14.91 16.97
C ILE A 38 -2.30 15.06 18.50
N VAL A 39 -1.11 14.97 19.10
CA VAL A 39 -0.92 15.19 20.55
C VAL A 39 -1.38 16.59 20.96
N GLU A 40 -1.06 17.61 20.16
CA GLU A 40 -1.50 18.99 20.39
C GLU A 40 -3.03 19.13 20.33
N ALA A 41 -3.69 18.49 19.35
CA ALA A 41 -5.15 18.49 19.24
C ALA A 41 -5.82 17.78 20.43
N LEU A 42 -5.31 16.62 20.85
CA LEU A 42 -5.79 15.91 22.04
C LEU A 42 -5.60 16.76 23.31
N ALA A 43 -4.44 17.41 23.47
CA ALA A 43 -4.17 18.30 24.59
C ALA A 43 -5.07 19.55 24.60
N ALA A 44 -5.55 19.99 23.43
CA ALA A 44 -6.54 21.05 23.31
C ALA A 44 -7.98 20.61 23.65
N GLY A 45 -8.20 19.32 23.93
CA GLY A 45 -9.49 18.77 24.33
C GLY A 45 -10.28 18.09 23.21
N ALA A 46 -9.64 17.71 22.10
CA ALA A 46 -10.32 16.95 21.05
C ALA A 46 -10.61 15.50 21.50
N ASP A 47 -11.85 15.05 21.35
CA ASP A 47 -12.23 13.64 21.57
C ASP A 47 -11.87 12.74 20.38
N VAL A 48 -11.96 13.29 19.16
CA VAL A 48 -11.66 12.59 17.91
C VAL A 48 -10.82 13.51 17.04
N VAL A 49 -9.69 12.99 16.55
CA VAL A 49 -8.79 13.70 15.63
C VAL A 49 -8.89 13.08 14.24
N LEU A 50 -9.46 13.82 13.30
CA LEU A 50 -9.41 13.48 11.88
C LEU A 50 -8.19 14.16 11.27
N THR A 51 -7.23 13.35 10.81
CA THR A 51 -5.98 13.83 10.25
C THR A 51 -5.90 13.62 8.74
N GLY A 52 -5.02 14.38 8.09
CA GLY A 52 -4.64 14.16 6.70
C GLY A 52 -3.58 13.06 6.58
N ARG A 53 -2.49 13.35 5.89
CA ARG A 53 -1.38 12.39 5.72
C ARG A 53 -0.46 12.40 6.94
N VAL A 54 -0.60 11.39 7.80
CA VAL A 54 0.32 11.10 8.91
C VAL A 54 0.92 9.73 8.75
N ALA A 55 1.97 9.45 9.50
CA ALA A 55 2.47 8.10 9.64
C ALA A 55 1.51 7.19 10.39
N ASP A 56 1.32 6.00 9.83
CA ASP A 56 0.39 5.00 10.34
C ASP A 56 0.71 4.63 11.80
N PRO A 57 1.97 4.43 12.22
CA PRO A 57 2.29 4.20 13.64
C PRO A 57 1.98 5.42 14.52
N SER A 58 2.05 6.64 13.96
CA SER A 58 1.80 7.89 14.70
C SER A 58 0.35 8.02 15.14
N LEU A 59 -0.60 7.38 14.45
CA LEU A 59 -2.01 7.34 14.85
C LEU A 59 -2.20 6.66 16.21
N PHE A 60 -1.33 5.69 16.53
CA PHE A 60 -1.34 4.98 17.82
C PHE A 60 -0.33 5.57 18.80
N ALA A 61 0.83 6.05 18.33
CA ALA A 61 1.81 6.68 19.20
C ALA A 61 1.27 7.97 19.84
N ALA A 62 0.52 8.80 19.10
CA ALA A 62 -0.01 10.06 19.60
C ALA A 62 -0.90 9.92 20.86
N PRO A 63 -1.94 9.06 20.90
CA PRO A 63 -2.72 8.88 22.12
C PRO A 63 -1.90 8.31 23.28
N LEU A 64 -0.90 7.46 23.02
CA LEU A 64 0.00 6.94 24.06
C LEU A 64 0.87 8.04 24.65
N ILE A 65 1.46 8.88 23.80
CA ILE A 65 2.24 10.04 24.20
C ILE A 65 1.40 10.98 25.07
N HIS A 66 0.18 11.27 24.63
CA HIS A 66 -0.75 12.12 25.36
C HIS A 66 -1.15 11.52 26.72
N ALA A 67 -1.55 10.25 26.75
CA ALA A 67 -2.04 9.59 27.96
C ALA A 67 -0.95 9.36 29.02
N PHE A 68 0.26 8.99 28.60
CA PHE A 68 1.38 8.75 29.52
C PHE A 68 2.27 9.98 29.76
N GLY A 69 2.03 11.09 29.07
CA GLY A 69 2.84 12.29 29.17
C GLY A 69 4.29 12.09 28.69
N TRP A 70 4.49 11.21 27.70
CA TRP A 70 5.82 10.93 27.18
C TRP A 70 6.42 12.16 26.49
N ARG A 71 7.73 12.31 26.61
CA ARG A 71 8.45 13.42 25.97
C ARG A 71 8.66 13.15 24.48
N MET A 72 8.47 14.18 23.66
CA MET A 72 8.67 14.12 22.20
C MET A 72 10.14 14.02 21.76
N ASP A 73 11.07 14.02 22.71
CA ASP A 73 12.51 13.82 22.51
C ASP A 73 13.06 12.63 23.32
N ASP A 74 12.18 11.81 23.90
CA ASP A 74 12.54 10.50 24.46
C ASP A 74 12.48 9.43 23.37
N TRP A 75 13.58 9.28 22.64
CA TRP A 75 13.64 8.42 21.45
C TRP A 75 13.44 6.93 21.75
N ASP A 76 13.87 6.46 22.91
CA ASP A 76 13.66 5.06 23.30
C ASP A 76 12.15 4.78 23.42
N THR A 77 11.44 5.64 24.15
CA THR A 77 9.99 5.52 24.34
C THR A 77 9.22 5.72 23.03
N LEU A 78 9.62 6.67 22.19
CA LEU A 78 9.00 6.86 20.86
C LEU A 78 9.27 5.69 19.91
N GLY A 79 10.44 5.05 20.03
CA GLY A 79 10.76 3.82 19.32
C GLY A 79 9.84 2.66 19.71
N ALA A 80 9.63 2.46 21.02
CA ALA A 80 8.65 1.49 21.52
C ALA A 80 7.22 1.84 21.06
N ALA A 81 6.83 3.13 21.11
CA ALA A 81 5.53 3.58 20.60
C ALA A 81 5.35 3.27 19.11
N THR A 82 6.44 3.35 18.32
CA THR A 82 6.43 3.00 16.90
C THR A 82 6.25 1.50 16.68
N VAL A 83 6.87 0.65 17.51
CA VAL A 83 6.62 -0.80 17.51
C VAL A 83 5.14 -1.09 17.79
N VAL A 84 4.57 -0.45 18.81
CA VAL A 84 3.15 -0.60 19.14
C VAL A 84 2.27 -0.16 17.96
N GLY A 85 2.50 1.02 17.41
CA GLY A 85 1.72 1.54 16.29
C GLY A 85 1.82 0.66 15.05
N HIS A 86 3.01 0.19 14.71
CA HIS A 86 3.23 -0.69 13.56
C HIS A 86 2.57 -2.08 13.73
N LEU A 87 2.41 -2.55 14.97
CA LEU A 87 1.65 -3.77 15.24
C LEU A 87 0.13 -3.58 15.14
N LEU A 88 -0.38 -2.38 15.43
CA LEU A 88 -1.81 -2.08 15.48
C LEU A 88 -2.37 -1.49 14.18
N GLU A 89 -1.51 -1.04 13.26
CA GLU A 89 -1.90 -0.60 11.92
C GLU A 89 -2.29 -1.77 10.99
N CYS A 90 -2.61 -1.46 9.73
CA CYS A 90 -3.01 -2.45 8.71
C CYS A 90 -4.25 -3.28 9.08
N ALA A 91 -5.14 -2.73 9.92
CA ALA A 91 -6.40 -3.33 10.34
C ALA A 91 -6.21 -4.71 11.02
N GLY A 92 -6.70 -5.79 10.42
CA GLY A 92 -6.68 -7.13 11.02
C GLY A 92 -5.42 -7.95 10.75
N GLN A 93 -4.33 -7.36 10.26
CA GLN A 93 -3.17 -8.13 9.81
C GLN A 93 -2.52 -8.94 10.94
N VAL A 94 -2.22 -8.27 12.07
CA VAL A 94 -1.65 -8.92 13.26
C VAL A 94 -2.57 -9.96 13.90
N THR A 95 -3.87 -9.93 13.56
CA THR A 95 -4.88 -10.89 14.04
C THR A 95 -5.20 -11.98 13.00
N GLY A 96 -4.40 -12.10 11.93
CA GLY A 96 -4.47 -13.20 10.96
C GLY A 96 -4.93 -12.80 9.55
N GLY A 97 -5.32 -11.55 9.33
CA GLY A 97 -5.48 -10.99 7.97
C GLY A 97 -4.15 -10.93 7.25
N TYR A 98 -4.10 -11.16 5.94
CA TYR A 98 -2.84 -11.23 5.16
C TYR A 98 -1.81 -12.28 5.62
N PHE A 99 -2.09 -13.02 6.69
CA PHE A 99 -1.30 -14.13 7.23
C PHE A 99 -1.83 -15.50 6.78
N ALA A 100 -3.16 -15.61 6.62
CA ALA A 100 -3.83 -16.87 6.33
C ALA A 100 -3.34 -17.52 5.01
N ASP A 101 -2.90 -18.78 5.10
CA ASP A 101 -2.47 -19.61 3.97
C ASP A 101 -3.03 -21.02 4.16
N PRO A 102 -4.11 -21.40 3.45
CA PRO A 102 -4.82 -22.65 3.68
C PRO A 102 -3.91 -23.89 3.66
N GLY A 103 -3.92 -24.66 4.76
CA GLY A 103 -3.11 -25.86 4.93
C GLY A 103 -1.71 -25.64 5.50
N TYR A 104 -1.26 -24.38 5.64
CA TYR A 104 0.02 -24.03 6.25
C TYR A 104 -0.14 -23.08 7.45
N LYS A 105 -0.96 -22.05 7.30
CA LYS A 105 -1.24 -20.99 8.27
C LYS A 105 -2.76 -20.81 8.40
N ASP A 106 -3.42 -21.82 8.94
CA ASP A 106 -4.88 -21.77 9.08
C ASP A 106 -5.31 -20.74 10.14
N VAL A 107 -6.24 -19.88 9.75
CA VAL A 107 -6.83 -18.83 10.60
C VAL A 107 -8.33 -19.08 10.73
N PRO A 108 -8.86 -19.29 11.95
CA PRO A 108 -10.27 -19.60 12.15
C PRO A 108 -11.16 -18.38 11.90
N ASP A 109 -12.37 -18.62 11.39
CA ASP A 109 -13.44 -17.61 11.25
C ASP A 109 -13.01 -16.28 10.61
N LEU A 110 -12.12 -16.34 9.60
CA LEU A 110 -11.50 -15.16 8.97
C LEU A 110 -12.52 -14.13 8.42
N ALA A 111 -13.73 -14.56 8.03
CA ALA A 111 -14.80 -13.65 7.61
C ALA A 111 -15.31 -12.74 8.74
N ARG A 112 -15.05 -13.08 10.00
CA ARG A 112 -15.39 -12.31 11.21
C ARG A 112 -14.12 -11.87 11.95
N LEU A 113 -13.05 -11.60 11.22
CA LEU A 113 -11.74 -11.20 11.74
C LEU A 113 -11.87 -10.05 12.75
N GLY A 114 -11.44 -10.28 14.00
CA GLY A 114 -11.36 -9.22 15.00
C GLY A 114 -10.15 -8.32 14.75
N PHE A 115 -10.31 -7.01 14.88
CA PHE A 115 -9.19 -6.07 14.83
C PHE A 115 -8.39 -6.08 16.13
N PRO A 116 -7.09 -5.75 16.10
CA PRO A 116 -6.23 -5.86 17.25
C PRO A 116 -6.57 -4.85 18.34
N ILE A 117 -6.29 -5.25 19.56
CA ILE A 117 -6.28 -4.42 20.76
C ILE A 117 -4.86 -4.47 21.30
N GLY A 118 -4.28 -3.31 21.56
CA GLY A 118 -3.01 -3.18 22.27
C GLY A 118 -3.24 -2.71 23.70
N GLU A 119 -2.94 -3.57 24.68
CA GLU A 119 -2.91 -3.18 26.09
C GLU A 119 -1.49 -2.68 26.41
N VAL A 120 -1.31 -1.37 26.39
CA VAL A 120 0.01 -0.72 26.46
C VAL A 120 0.30 -0.26 27.88
N ALA A 121 1.49 -0.56 28.38
CA ALA A 121 2.00 -0.06 29.66
C ALA A 121 2.83 1.23 29.46
N ALA A 122 3.01 1.99 30.55
CA ALA A 122 3.73 3.26 30.52
C ALA A 122 5.23 3.14 30.13
N ASP A 123 5.79 1.92 30.17
CA ASP A 123 7.15 1.61 29.71
C ASP A 123 7.23 1.29 28.20
N GLY A 124 6.11 1.35 27.49
CA GLY A 124 6.02 1.05 26.06
C GLY A 124 5.85 -0.43 25.73
N SER A 125 5.83 -1.33 26.72
CA SER A 125 5.47 -2.73 26.47
C SER A 125 3.98 -2.89 26.14
N VAL A 126 3.63 -3.85 25.29
CA VAL A 126 2.26 -4.06 24.84
C VAL A 126 1.88 -5.53 24.87
N VAL A 127 0.65 -5.84 25.27
CA VAL A 127 0.02 -7.12 24.95
C VAL A 127 -0.94 -6.92 23.78
N ILE A 128 -0.65 -7.59 22.68
CA ILE A 128 -1.54 -7.65 21.52
C ILE A 128 -2.58 -8.73 21.76
N THR A 129 -3.84 -8.38 21.59
CA THR A 129 -4.98 -9.28 21.69
C THR A 129 -6.07 -8.90 20.71
N LYS A 130 -7.22 -9.57 20.77
CA LYS A 130 -8.41 -9.26 19.98
C LYS A 130 -9.67 -9.46 20.82
N VAL A 131 -10.78 -8.93 20.33
CA VAL A 131 -12.10 -9.11 20.96
C VAL A 131 -12.40 -10.61 21.14
N PRO A 132 -12.79 -11.07 22.35
CA PRO A 132 -13.22 -12.45 22.55
C PRO A 132 -14.36 -12.83 21.60
N HIS A 133 -14.35 -14.06 21.09
CA HIS A 133 -15.33 -14.60 20.12
C HIS A 133 -15.30 -13.99 18.71
N ALA A 134 -14.45 -13.00 18.43
CA ALA A 134 -14.14 -12.62 17.06
C ALA A 134 -13.20 -13.67 16.42
N GLY A 135 -13.31 -13.80 15.09
CA GLY A 135 -12.43 -14.65 14.31
C GLY A 135 -11.00 -14.11 14.25
N GLY A 136 -10.13 -14.82 13.56
CA GLY A 136 -8.70 -14.54 13.56
C GLY A 136 -7.92 -15.31 14.62
N ARG A 137 -6.63 -15.03 14.69
CA ARG A 137 -5.68 -15.55 15.66
C ARG A 137 -4.62 -14.50 15.95
N VAL A 138 -4.27 -14.31 17.22
CA VAL A 138 -3.06 -13.57 17.60
C VAL A 138 -2.04 -14.58 18.13
N SER A 139 -0.87 -14.64 17.49
CA SER A 139 0.23 -15.53 17.86
C SER A 139 1.57 -14.84 17.65
N ALA A 140 2.65 -15.44 18.14
CA ALA A 140 3.99 -14.93 17.89
C ALA A 140 4.30 -14.84 16.39
N ALA A 141 3.73 -15.73 15.56
CA ALA A 141 3.91 -15.71 14.12
C ALA A 141 3.22 -14.50 13.48
N THR A 142 1.97 -14.21 13.84
CA THR A 142 1.24 -13.05 13.29
C THR A 142 1.88 -11.74 13.71
N CYS A 143 2.34 -11.62 14.96
CA CYS A 143 3.10 -10.46 15.42
C CYS A 143 4.44 -10.28 14.70
N LYS A 144 5.20 -11.36 14.47
CA LYS A 144 6.49 -11.28 13.77
C LYS A 144 6.33 -10.93 12.28
N GLU A 145 5.32 -11.47 11.61
CA GLU A 145 5.04 -11.13 10.22
C GLU A 145 4.60 -9.67 10.08
N GLN A 146 3.76 -9.17 10.99
CA GLN A 146 3.44 -7.76 11.04
C GLN A 146 4.67 -6.89 11.31
N LEU A 147 5.55 -7.26 12.26
CA LEU A 147 6.76 -6.50 12.58
C LEU A 147 7.75 -6.39 11.41
N LEU A 148 7.70 -7.29 10.43
CA LEU A 148 8.59 -7.29 9.28
C LEU A 148 7.92 -6.71 8.03
N TYR A 149 6.62 -6.41 8.10
CA TYR A 149 5.83 -5.94 6.98
C TYR A 149 6.25 -4.53 6.57
N GLU A 150 6.57 -4.33 5.28
CA GLU A 150 6.99 -3.03 4.73
C GLU A 150 8.24 -2.39 5.38
N ILE A 151 9.02 -3.16 6.15
CA ILE A 151 10.27 -2.71 6.74
C ILE A 151 11.46 -3.18 5.91
N HIS A 152 12.23 -2.21 5.39
CA HIS A 152 13.47 -2.49 4.66
C HIS A 152 14.66 -2.75 5.59
N ASP A 153 14.95 -1.79 6.48
CA ASP A 153 16.02 -1.88 7.49
C ASP A 153 15.40 -1.82 8.90
N PRO A 154 15.29 -2.95 9.62
CA PRO A 154 14.71 -2.96 10.96
C PRO A 154 15.58 -2.25 11.99
N ALA A 155 16.86 -1.99 11.74
CA ALA A 155 17.70 -1.21 12.65
C ALA A 155 17.52 0.30 12.47
N ARG A 156 16.93 0.73 11.34
CA ARG A 156 16.80 2.14 10.96
C ARG A 156 15.47 2.42 10.25
N TYR A 157 14.38 2.06 10.90
CA TYR A 157 13.04 2.33 10.38
C TYR A 157 12.72 3.83 10.51
N LEU A 158 12.81 4.55 9.40
CA LEU A 158 12.64 6.01 9.36
C LEU A 158 11.15 6.38 9.49
N GLN A 159 10.77 6.93 10.63
CA GLN A 159 9.46 7.52 10.87
C GLN A 159 9.58 9.03 11.09
N PRO A 160 8.51 9.82 10.86
CA PRO A 160 8.55 11.26 11.08
C PRO A 160 8.77 11.64 12.56
N ASP A 161 8.46 10.75 13.51
CA ASP A 161 8.60 11.01 14.95
C ASP A 161 9.92 10.53 15.54
N VAL A 162 10.53 9.49 14.96
CA VAL A 162 11.72 8.80 15.49
C VAL A 162 12.36 7.96 14.38
N VAL A 163 13.65 7.67 14.47
CA VAL A 163 14.24 6.56 13.70
C VAL A 163 14.22 5.32 14.58
N ALA A 164 13.27 4.42 14.34
CA ALA A 164 13.03 3.27 15.19
C ALA A 164 13.98 2.09 14.88
N ASP A 165 14.36 1.38 15.93
CA ASP A 165 15.17 0.15 15.89
C ASP A 165 14.37 -1.01 16.48
N PHE A 166 14.01 -1.95 15.60
CA PHE A 166 13.22 -3.14 15.89
C PHE A 166 14.09 -4.37 16.16
N THR A 167 15.43 -4.28 16.05
CA THR A 167 16.34 -5.44 16.11
C THR A 167 16.34 -6.17 17.46
N ARG A 168 15.89 -5.49 18.53
CA ARG A 168 15.78 -6.04 19.88
C ARG A 168 14.32 -6.16 20.37
N VAL A 169 13.36 -6.19 19.45
CA VAL A 169 11.97 -6.49 19.79
C VAL A 169 11.86 -7.98 20.15
N ALA A 170 11.25 -8.26 21.29
CA ALA A 170 10.98 -9.61 21.77
C ALA A 170 9.47 -9.86 21.77
N VAL A 171 9.07 -11.06 21.34
CA VAL A 171 7.68 -11.49 21.19
C VAL A 171 7.49 -12.78 21.98
N ALA A 172 6.55 -12.80 22.92
CA ALA A 172 6.25 -13.95 23.77
C ALA A 172 4.73 -14.19 23.84
N GLU A 173 4.30 -15.44 23.65
CA GLU A 173 2.89 -15.81 23.84
C GLU A 173 2.62 -16.01 25.33
N GLU A 174 1.65 -15.28 25.87
CA GLU A 174 1.27 -15.38 27.30
C GLU A 174 0.06 -16.29 27.50
N ALA A 175 -0.85 -16.27 26.53
CA ALA A 175 -2.07 -17.07 26.51
C ALA A 175 -2.61 -17.16 25.07
N PRO A 176 -3.63 -18.00 24.79
CA PRO A 176 -4.31 -17.96 23.51
C PRO A 176 -4.79 -16.55 23.15
N ASP A 177 -4.48 -16.11 21.93
CA ASP A 177 -4.77 -14.76 21.44
C ASP A 177 -4.20 -13.61 22.29
N ARG A 178 -3.13 -13.87 23.05
CA ARG A 178 -2.42 -12.85 23.86
C ARG A 178 -0.92 -12.97 23.70
N VAL A 179 -0.34 -11.97 23.07
CA VAL A 179 1.09 -11.94 22.75
C VAL A 179 1.70 -10.66 23.32
N ARG A 180 2.64 -10.83 24.25
CA ARG A 180 3.40 -9.72 24.79
C ARG A 180 4.56 -9.38 23.86
N VAL A 181 4.68 -8.09 23.56
CA VAL A 181 5.77 -7.52 22.79
C VAL A 181 6.49 -6.48 23.64
N THR A 182 7.82 -6.57 23.67
CA THR A 182 8.70 -5.67 24.42
C THR A 182 9.91 -5.26 23.59
N GLY A 183 10.59 -4.20 24.02
CA GLY A 183 11.71 -3.65 23.29
C GLY A 183 11.23 -2.69 22.21
N GLY A 184 12.05 -2.51 21.18
CA GLY A 184 11.96 -1.31 20.36
C GLY A 184 12.72 -0.18 21.03
N ARG A 185 13.53 0.52 20.25
CA ARG A 185 14.25 1.72 20.66
C ARG A 185 14.21 2.72 19.53
N GLY A 186 14.74 3.91 19.76
CA GLY A 186 14.80 4.91 18.73
C GLY A 186 16.01 5.80 18.85
N THR A 187 16.32 6.45 17.75
CA THR A 187 17.27 7.56 17.70
C THR A 187 16.57 8.81 17.19
N ALA A 188 17.29 9.93 17.19
CA ALA A 188 16.75 11.22 16.80
C ALA A 188 15.99 11.14 15.47
N ARG A 189 14.80 11.72 15.45
CA ARG A 189 13.94 11.78 14.26
C ARG A 189 14.67 12.43 13.07
N PRO A 190 14.29 12.10 11.82
CA PRO A 190 14.88 12.72 10.64
C PRO A 190 14.69 14.24 10.60
N GLU A 191 15.71 14.96 10.11
CA GLU A 191 15.68 16.42 9.89
C GLU A 191 14.75 16.83 8.73
N THR A 192 14.30 15.87 7.94
CA THR A 192 13.39 16.06 6.80
C THR A 192 12.10 15.27 6.97
N LEU A 193 11.06 15.68 6.24
CA LEU A 193 9.82 14.95 6.08
C LEU A 193 9.70 14.48 4.63
N LYS A 194 9.22 13.24 4.47
CA LYS A 194 8.81 12.74 3.15
C LYS A 194 7.53 13.45 2.72
N VAL A 195 7.52 13.99 1.51
CA VAL A 195 6.35 14.60 0.89
C VAL A 195 5.99 13.81 -0.35
N SER A 196 4.81 13.20 -0.34
CA SER A 196 4.26 12.52 -1.52
C SER A 196 3.69 13.55 -2.48
N VAL A 197 4.25 13.63 -3.67
CA VAL A 197 3.86 14.52 -4.76
C VAL A 197 3.13 13.68 -5.79
N ALA A 198 1.84 13.95 -5.95
CA ALA A 198 1.00 13.27 -6.91
C ALA A 198 0.90 14.09 -8.20
N TYR A 199 0.98 13.46 -9.36
CA TYR A 199 0.86 14.11 -10.66
C TYR A 199 0.14 13.22 -11.68
N VAL A 200 -0.50 13.85 -12.67
CA VAL A 200 -1.14 13.16 -13.79
C VAL A 200 -0.07 12.54 -14.69
N ASP A 201 -0.15 11.23 -14.89
CA ASP A 201 0.80 10.43 -15.67
C ASP A 201 0.12 9.71 -16.85
N GLY A 202 -0.78 10.42 -17.52
CA GLY A 202 -1.51 9.92 -18.67
C GLY A 202 -2.66 9.00 -18.29
N HIS A 203 -2.92 7.99 -19.14
CA HIS A 203 -4.09 7.12 -19.05
C HIS A 203 -3.70 5.66 -19.23
N ILE A 204 -4.39 4.76 -18.54
CA ILE A 204 -4.31 3.32 -18.78
C ILE A 204 -5.60 2.86 -19.46
N GLY A 205 -5.41 2.18 -20.59
CA GLY A 205 -6.44 1.42 -21.29
C GLY A 205 -6.26 -0.06 -21.01
N GLU A 206 -7.36 -0.75 -20.75
CA GLU A 206 -7.35 -2.17 -20.44
C GLU A 206 -8.52 -2.87 -21.13
N GLY A 207 -8.23 -4.04 -21.69
CA GLY A 207 -9.20 -4.96 -22.26
C GLY A 207 -8.93 -6.37 -21.77
N GLN A 208 -9.99 -7.12 -21.48
CA GLN A 208 -9.91 -8.52 -21.08
C GLN A 208 -10.98 -9.36 -21.78
N ILE A 209 -10.70 -10.66 -21.99
CA ILE A 209 -11.67 -11.66 -22.49
C ILE A 209 -11.26 -13.05 -22.00
N SER A 210 -12.23 -13.94 -21.76
CA SER A 210 -11.97 -15.29 -21.23
C SER A 210 -12.25 -16.37 -22.27
N TYR A 211 -11.47 -17.45 -22.23
CA TYR A 211 -11.68 -18.66 -23.02
C TYR A 211 -11.74 -19.87 -22.09
N GLY A 212 -12.76 -20.71 -22.25
CA GLY A 212 -12.92 -21.95 -21.49
C GLY A 212 -12.91 -23.19 -22.38
N GLY A 213 -12.76 -24.36 -21.76
CA GLY A 213 -12.83 -25.67 -22.40
C GLY A 213 -11.56 -26.07 -23.17
N PRO A 214 -11.59 -27.20 -23.89
CA PRO A 214 -10.43 -27.71 -24.64
C PRO A 214 -9.86 -26.67 -25.61
N GLY A 215 -8.55 -26.48 -25.63
CA GLY A 215 -7.89 -25.47 -26.46
C GLY A 215 -7.97 -24.04 -25.91
N ALA A 216 -8.41 -23.82 -24.67
CA ALA A 216 -8.54 -22.49 -24.07
C ALA A 216 -7.22 -21.70 -24.13
N LEU A 217 -6.10 -22.33 -23.77
CA LEU A 217 -4.80 -21.69 -23.77
C LEU A 217 -4.35 -21.32 -25.19
N ALA A 218 -4.56 -22.21 -26.15
CA ALA A 218 -4.21 -21.96 -27.54
C ALA A 218 -5.02 -20.79 -28.13
N ARG A 219 -6.33 -20.73 -27.83
CA ARG A 219 -7.19 -19.61 -28.23
C ARG A 219 -6.80 -18.31 -27.55
N ALA A 220 -6.45 -18.35 -26.27
CA ALA A 220 -6.00 -17.17 -25.53
C ALA A 220 -4.70 -16.59 -26.10
N ARG A 221 -3.73 -17.43 -26.48
CA ARG A 221 -2.50 -17.01 -27.16
C ARG A 221 -2.80 -16.39 -28.53
N LEU A 222 -3.63 -17.04 -29.34
CA LEU A 222 -4.05 -16.50 -30.63
C LEU A 222 -4.76 -15.14 -30.47
N ALA A 223 -5.57 -14.97 -29.43
CA ALA A 223 -6.22 -13.69 -29.13
C ALA A 223 -5.19 -12.59 -28.81
N LEU A 224 -4.17 -12.87 -28.01
CA LEU A 224 -3.09 -11.92 -27.75
C LEU A 224 -2.35 -11.52 -29.04
N ASP A 225 -2.09 -12.50 -29.91
CA ASP A 225 -1.42 -12.26 -31.19
C ASP A 225 -2.27 -11.38 -32.12
N ILE A 226 -3.57 -11.66 -32.24
CA ILE A 226 -4.52 -10.83 -33.01
C ILE A 226 -4.56 -9.41 -32.48
N VAL A 227 -4.66 -9.22 -31.15
CA VAL A 227 -4.71 -7.87 -30.56
C VAL A 227 -3.39 -7.14 -30.82
N ARG A 228 -2.24 -7.81 -30.68
CA ARG A 228 -0.93 -7.21 -30.97
C ARG A 228 -0.85 -6.73 -32.42
N GLU A 229 -1.29 -7.55 -33.37
CA GLU A 229 -1.33 -7.20 -34.79
C GLU A 229 -2.26 -6.01 -35.05
N ARG A 230 -3.48 -6.00 -34.48
CA ARG A 230 -4.45 -4.91 -34.68
C ARG A 230 -4.02 -3.59 -34.06
N LEU A 231 -3.41 -3.62 -32.88
CA LEU A 231 -2.85 -2.41 -32.26
C LEU A 231 -1.76 -1.80 -33.15
N ALA A 232 -0.94 -2.63 -33.79
CA ALA A 232 0.08 -2.18 -34.74
C ALA A 232 -0.55 -1.63 -36.03
N LEU A 233 -1.51 -2.34 -36.64
CA LEU A 233 -2.20 -1.92 -37.86
C LEU A 233 -2.96 -0.60 -37.70
N THR A 234 -3.61 -0.41 -36.55
CA THR A 234 -4.36 0.81 -36.27
C THR A 234 -3.47 1.95 -35.76
N GLY A 235 -2.22 1.67 -35.40
CA GLY A 235 -1.29 2.68 -34.91
C GLY A 235 -1.73 3.30 -33.58
N VAL A 236 -2.10 2.45 -32.60
CA VAL A 236 -2.37 2.93 -31.23
C VAL A 236 -1.08 3.50 -30.63
N ALA A 237 -1.14 4.74 -30.16
CA ALA A 237 -0.01 5.45 -29.57
C ALA A 237 0.14 5.12 -28.07
N ALA A 238 0.52 3.88 -27.77
CA ALA A 238 0.83 3.43 -26.42
C ALA A 238 2.34 3.56 -26.12
N THR A 239 2.69 4.03 -24.92
CA THR A 239 4.08 4.10 -24.45
C THR A 239 4.55 2.79 -23.81
N GLU A 240 3.61 1.99 -23.34
CA GLU A 240 3.85 0.70 -22.70
C GLU A 240 2.65 -0.21 -23.00
N LEU A 241 2.91 -1.48 -23.33
CA LEU A 241 1.88 -2.49 -23.53
C LEU A 241 2.24 -3.77 -22.77
N ARG A 242 1.24 -4.37 -22.13
CA ARG A 242 1.31 -5.68 -21.48
C ARG A 242 0.27 -6.61 -22.07
N PHE A 243 0.68 -7.85 -22.28
CA PHE A 243 -0.11 -8.94 -22.83
C PHE A 243 0.01 -10.10 -21.85
N ASP A 244 -0.97 -10.25 -20.97
CA ASP A 244 -0.94 -11.21 -19.87
C ASP A 244 -2.00 -12.30 -20.09
N LEU A 245 -1.70 -13.53 -19.67
CA LEU A 245 -2.66 -14.61 -19.51
C LEU A 245 -2.90 -14.86 -18.01
N ILE A 246 -4.00 -14.33 -17.48
CA ILE A 246 -4.41 -14.52 -16.08
C ILE A 246 -4.76 -16.00 -15.87
N GLY A 247 -4.15 -16.57 -14.83
CA GLY A 247 -4.18 -18.01 -14.54
C GLY A 247 -3.03 -18.80 -15.17
N VAL A 248 -2.18 -18.14 -15.96
CA VAL A 248 -1.02 -18.76 -16.63
C VAL A 248 0.26 -18.01 -16.27
N ASP A 249 0.44 -16.77 -16.74
CA ASP A 249 1.72 -16.04 -16.63
C ASP A 249 1.59 -14.58 -16.11
N ALA A 250 0.40 -14.13 -15.72
CA ALA A 250 0.16 -12.73 -15.37
C ALA A 250 0.95 -12.19 -14.15
N LEU A 251 1.41 -13.05 -13.24
CA LEU A 251 2.14 -12.62 -12.03
C LEU A 251 3.66 -12.59 -12.23
N TYR A 252 4.22 -13.61 -12.89
CA TYR A 252 5.67 -13.82 -12.97
C TYR A 252 6.21 -13.74 -14.40
N GLY A 253 5.36 -13.57 -15.41
CA GLY A 253 5.75 -13.53 -16.82
C GLY A 253 6.60 -14.75 -17.19
N ASP A 254 7.78 -14.51 -17.76
CA ASP A 254 8.72 -15.54 -18.17
C ASP A 254 9.28 -16.39 -17.01
N ALA A 255 9.22 -15.89 -15.77
CA ALA A 255 9.63 -16.64 -14.59
C ALA A 255 8.54 -17.62 -14.09
N THR A 256 7.38 -17.65 -14.76
CA THR A 256 6.30 -18.58 -14.41
C THR A 256 6.75 -20.02 -14.68
N PRO A 257 6.64 -20.92 -13.69
CA PRO A 257 6.87 -22.34 -13.90
C PRO A 257 5.97 -22.90 -15.01
N ALA A 258 6.49 -23.87 -15.78
CA ALA A 258 5.71 -24.50 -16.84
C ALA A 258 4.40 -25.10 -16.28
N VAL A 259 3.28 -24.73 -16.90
CA VAL A 259 1.96 -25.25 -16.52
C VAL A 259 1.92 -26.77 -16.74
N ARG A 260 1.51 -27.52 -15.71
CA ARG A 260 1.28 -28.96 -15.82
C ARG A 260 -0.12 -29.20 -16.38
N GLY A 261 -0.20 -29.44 -17.69
CA GLY A 261 -1.46 -29.69 -18.40
C GLY A 261 -2.13 -28.41 -18.94
N GLU A 262 -3.24 -28.57 -19.64
CA GLU A 262 -4.00 -27.43 -20.18
C GLU A 262 -4.96 -26.88 -19.09
N PRO A 263 -4.94 -25.57 -18.79
CA PRO A 263 -5.91 -24.96 -17.89
C PRO A 263 -7.33 -25.05 -18.47
N ALA A 264 -8.32 -25.29 -17.61
CA ALA A 264 -9.73 -25.38 -18.03
C ALA A 264 -10.29 -24.05 -18.56
N GLU A 265 -9.74 -22.94 -18.08
CA GLU A 265 -10.05 -21.59 -18.52
C GLU A 265 -8.83 -20.68 -18.40
N VAL A 266 -8.76 -19.67 -19.26
CA VAL A 266 -7.71 -18.65 -19.25
C VAL A 266 -8.35 -17.31 -19.55
N ARG A 267 -7.90 -16.26 -18.86
CA ARG A 267 -8.35 -14.89 -19.11
C ARG A 267 -7.23 -14.06 -19.71
N VAL A 268 -7.44 -13.64 -20.95
CA VAL A 268 -6.59 -12.70 -21.68
C VAL A 268 -6.74 -11.32 -21.06
N ARG A 269 -5.63 -10.63 -20.88
CA ARG A 269 -5.58 -9.21 -20.51
C ARG A 269 -4.57 -8.49 -21.40
N VAL A 270 -5.02 -7.41 -22.04
CA VAL A 270 -4.14 -6.45 -22.70
C VAL A 270 -4.34 -5.11 -22.04
N ALA A 271 -3.26 -4.54 -21.53
CA ALA A 271 -3.28 -3.23 -20.88
C ALA A 271 -2.14 -2.37 -21.42
N GLY A 272 -2.31 -1.06 -21.46
CA GLY A 272 -1.24 -0.16 -21.84
C GLY A 272 -1.44 1.27 -21.41
N ARG A 273 -0.34 2.02 -21.40
CA ARG A 273 -0.31 3.44 -21.06
C ARG A 273 -0.33 4.27 -22.33
N ALA A 274 -1.12 5.34 -22.33
CA ALA A 274 -1.18 6.31 -23.41
C ALA A 274 -1.29 7.74 -22.86
N ALA A 275 -0.93 8.73 -23.68
CA ALA A 275 -0.99 10.13 -23.29
C ALA A 275 -2.44 10.63 -23.11
N SER A 276 -3.41 10.07 -23.85
CA SER A 276 -4.80 10.50 -23.84
C SER A 276 -5.76 9.35 -23.53
N ALA A 277 -6.92 9.69 -22.94
CA ALA A 277 -8.01 8.74 -22.71
C ALA A 277 -8.49 8.10 -24.02
N ALA A 278 -8.51 8.86 -25.11
CA ALA A 278 -8.93 8.37 -26.42
C ALA A 278 -8.00 7.26 -26.94
N GLU A 279 -6.68 7.46 -26.88
CA GLU A 279 -5.71 6.45 -27.29
C GLU A 279 -5.73 5.22 -26.36
N ALA A 280 -5.84 5.45 -25.04
CA ALA A 280 -5.99 4.37 -24.08
C ALA A 280 -7.24 3.50 -24.35
N ALA A 281 -8.38 4.13 -24.64
CA ALA A 281 -9.63 3.41 -24.93
C ALA A 281 -9.53 2.47 -26.13
N ARG A 282 -8.69 2.79 -27.11
CA ARG A 282 -8.47 1.94 -28.29
C ARG A 282 -7.92 0.57 -27.92
N ILE A 283 -7.10 0.47 -26.87
CA ILE A 283 -6.55 -0.81 -26.38
C ILE A 283 -7.68 -1.75 -25.94
N GLY A 284 -8.58 -1.26 -25.08
CA GLY A 284 -9.73 -2.03 -24.63
C GLY A 284 -10.70 -2.38 -25.76
N ASN A 285 -10.89 -1.47 -26.72
CA ASN A 285 -11.73 -1.71 -27.89
C ASN A 285 -11.19 -2.86 -28.75
N GLU A 286 -9.88 -2.95 -28.99
CA GLU A 286 -9.30 -4.04 -29.77
C GLU A 286 -9.54 -5.41 -29.12
N VAL A 287 -9.42 -5.50 -27.79
CA VAL A 287 -9.75 -6.74 -27.07
C VAL A 287 -11.24 -7.05 -27.16
N GLU A 288 -12.11 -6.06 -27.00
CA GLU A 288 -13.57 -6.25 -27.10
C GLU A 288 -13.98 -6.80 -28.48
N THR A 289 -13.30 -6.37 -29.56
CA THR A 289 -13.61 -6.87 -30.91
C THR A 289 -13.45 -8.37 -31.09
N LEU A 290 -12.68 -9.04 -30.21
CA LEU A 290 -12.49 -10.49 -30.24
C LEU A 290 -13.79 -11.27 -30.05
N TYR A 291 -14.83 -10.67 -29.48
CA TYR A 291 -16.15 -11.32 -29.32
C TYR A 291 -16.67 -11.94 -30.61
N THR A 292 -16.57 -11.20 -31.71
CA THR A 292 -17.08 -11.63 -33.03
C THR A 292 -15.99 -11.67 -34.09
N ASN A 293 -14.79 -11.18 -33.78
CA ASN A 293 -13.67 -11.09 -34.71
C ASN A 293 -12.40 -11.72 -34.11
N GLY A 294 -12.54 -12.73 -33.24
CA GLY A 294 -11.44 -13.41 -32.58
C GLY A 294 -11.60 -14.92 -32.59
N PRO A 295 -10.77 -15.63 -31.80
CA PRO A 295 -10.90 -17.06 -31.58
C PRO A 295 -12.28 -17.45 -31.04
N ALA A 296 -12.73 -18.67 -31.36
CA ALA A 296 -14.07 -19.13 -30.99
C ALA A 296 -14.28 -19.24 -29.47
N GLY A 297 -15.51 -18.98 -29.02
CA GLY A 297 -15.90 -19.22 -27.62
C GLY A 297 -15.31 -18.22 -26.62
N GLY A 298 -14.96 -17.01 -27.06
CA GLY A 298 -14.60 -15.91 -26.16
C GLY A 298 -15.83 -15.39 -25.40
N GLY A 299 -15.66 -15.10 -24.11
CA GLY A 299 -16.74 -14.62 -23.25
C GLY A 299 -16.26 -13.73 -22.11
N GLY A 300 -17.20 -13.00 -21.50
CA GLY A 300 -16.94 -12.16 -20.33
C GLY A 300 -15.98 -11.01 -20.61
N ALA A 301 -16.05 -10.41 -21.81
CA ALA A 301 -15.18 -9.31 -22.15
C ALA A 301 -15.43 -8.10 -21.26
N PHE A 302 -14.35 -7.39 -20.95
CA PHE A 302 -14.33 -6.22 -20.10
C PHE A 302 -13.37 -5.20 -20.71
N LYS A 303 -13.70 -3.92 -20.59
CA LYS A 303 -12.77 -2.85 -20.91
C LYS A 303 -12.91 -1.70 -19.93
N SER A 304 -11.80 -1.00 -19.70
CA SER A 304 -11.77 0.21 -18.89
C SER A 304 -10.71 1.16 -19.39
N THR A 305 -10.99 2.45 -19.25
CA THR A 305 -10.00 3.52 -19.41
C THR A 305 -10.02 4.35 -18.15
N ARG A 306 -8.84 4.67 -17.61
CA ARG A 306 -8.71 5.52 -16.42
C ARG A 306 -7.52 6.46 -16.53
N GLU A 307 -7.64 7.64 -15.94
CA GLU A 307 -6.50 8.52 -15.69
C GLU A 307 -5.57 7.87 -14.66
N VAL A 308 -4.28 8.10 -14.80
CA VAL A 308 -3.26 7.65 -13.85
C VAL A 308 -2.77 8.84 -13.05
N ILE A 309 -2.92 8.77 -11.74
CA ILE A 309 -2.22 9.63 -10.81
C ILE A 309 -1.02 8.85 -10.28
N ALA A 310 0.17 9.23 -10.73
CA ALA A 310 1.41 8.69 -10.21
C ALA A 310 1.84 9.48 -8.97
N VAL A 311 2.65 8.84 -8.12
CA VAL A 311 3.19 9.47 -6.90
C VAL A 311 4.69 9.25 -6.87
N GLN A 312 5.43 10.32 -6.64
CA GLN A 312 6.84 10.31 -6.30
C GLN A 312 7.06 11.12 -5.02
N SER A 313 8.21 10.95 -4.39
CA SER A 313 8.54 11.56 -3.10
C SER A 313 9.60 12.63 -3.24
N VAL A 314 9.52 13.66 -2.41
CA VAL A 314 10.62 14.59 -2.13
C VAL A 314 10.86 14.68 -0.64
N LEU A 315 12.07 15.07 -0.24
CA LEU A 315 12.39 15.37 1.15
C LEU A 315 12.40 16.89 1.37
N LEU A 316 11.64 17.35 2.36
CA LEU A 316 11.64 18.76 2.78
C LEU A 316 12.13 18.92 4.21
N PRO A 317 12.89 19.98 4.54
CA PRO A 317 13.18 20.33 5.93
C PRO A 317 11.90 20.47 6.73
N ARG A 318 11.86 19.96 7.97
CA ARG A 318 10.63 20.01 8.79
C ARG A 318 10.07 21.42 8.95
N ALA A 319 10.95 22.42 9.05
CA ALA A 319 10.58 23.83 9.18
C ALA A 319 9.79 24.40 7.98
N ALA A 320 9.83 23.72 6.82
CA ALA A 320 9.03 24.09 5.66
C ALA A 320 7.58 23.58 5.73
N VAL A 321 7.23 22.83 6.78
CA VAL A 321 5.91 22.23 7.00
C VAL A 321 5.36 22.72 8.33
N THR A 322 4.24 23.44 8.28
CA THR A 322 3.54 23.93 9.47
C THR A 322 2.19 23.23 9.55
N PRO A 323 2.02 22.20 10.38
CA PRO A 323 0.73 21.59 10.61
C PRO A 323 -0.17 22.54 11.41
N SER A 324 -1.48 22.41 11.22
CA SER A 324 -2.48 23.10 12.03
C SER A 324 -3.69 22.18 12.20
N PHE A 325 -4.47 22.42 13.25
CA PHE A 325 -5.75 21.77 13.48
C PHE A 325 -6.81 22.82 13.81
N SER A 326 -8.07 22.45 13.61
CA SER A 326 -9.23 23.26 13.94
C SER A 326 -10.32 22.36 14.50
N PHE A 327 -11.07 22.85 15.48
CA PHE A 327 -12.25 22.15 15.97
C PHE A 327 -13.39 22.26 14.96
N VAL A 328 -14.08 21.15 14.76
CA VAL A 328 -15.34 21.08 14.01
C VAL A 328 -16.37 20.60 15.03
N GLU A 329 -16.96 21.54 15.77
CA GLU A 329 -18.13 21.25 16.60
C GLU A 329 -19.35 21.07 15.70
N ALA A 330 -20.19 20.09 16.02
CA ALA A 330 -21.49 19.88 15.39
C ALA A 330 -22.56 20.77 16.04
#